data_AF-A0A2S9YT80-F1
#
_entry.id   AF-A0A2S9YT80-F1
#
_cell.length_a   1.000
_cell.length_b   1.000
_cell.length_c   1.000
_cell.angle_alpha   90.00
_cell.angle_beta   90.00
_cell.angle_gamma   90.00
#
_symmetry.space_group_name_H-M   'P 1'
#
loop_
_entity.id
_entity.type
_entity.pdbx_description
1 polymer ?
#
loop_
_entity_poly.entity_id
_entity_poly.type
_entity_poly.pdbx_seq_one_letter_code
_entity_poly.pdbx_strand_id
1 'polypeptide(L)'
;MWSSWVLASSSLIVACGGVSTDPFEDVVHETETETDGDGDGDGDGDGDGDGDGDGDGDGDGDGDGDGDGDGDGDGDGDGDGDGDPWLDACPTVADPTVQAVVDIDELDEASGLAASRTAALLWAHNDSGDSARVFALDLAGERLATVELTGASATDWEDMTIGPGPTPGDWLYIGDIGDNAEARPDITIYRLPEPQDLGDPELPIMVDDWEAIVLRYPDAAHDAETLLVDPISGDLLIVTKGQQTGLFRLAAPFEPSDDAQVLEQLDDPTFPSAYATAGDISPLGDFIVVRGYLSAFLWVRGPDQSVGEAMLGQACAIPLAIEPQGETLGIDPDGMGYFTLSESTNQPLWRFEFER
;
A
#
# COMPACT_ATOMS: atom_id res chain seq x y z
N MET A 1 -19.21 42.33 -46.99
CA MET A 1 -20.14 41.60 -46.10
C MET A 1 -19.47 41.53 -44.74
N TRP A 2 -20.04 42.10 -43.66
CA TRP A 2 -21.19 41.59 -42.89
C TRP A 2 -20.84 40.27 -42.18
N SER A 3 -20.94 40.12 -40.85
CA SER A 3 -21.23 41.09 -39.77
C SER A 3 -20.65 40.59 -38.43
N SER A 4 -20.48 41.48 -37.46
CA SER A 4 -20.13 41.12 -36.07
C SER A 4 -21.27 40.41 -35.34
N TRP A 5 -20.94 39.62 -34.32
CA TRP A 5 -21.74 39.52 -33.10
C TRP A 5 -20.83 39.56 -31.87
N VAL A 6 -21.29 40.25 -30.83
CA VAL A 6 -20.72 40.29 -29.49
C VAL A 6 -21.85 39.88 -28.55
N LEU A 7 -21.57 38.98 -27.61
CA LEU A 7 -22.42 38.73 -26.47
C LEU A 7 -21.56 38.76 -25.20
N ALA A 8 -21.78 39.78 -24.38
CA ALA A 8 -21.39 39.75 -22.98
C ALA A 8 -22.57 39.19 -22.18
N SER A 9 -22.28 38.38 -21.16
CA SER A 9 -23.25 38.02 -20.12
C SER A 9 -22.81 38.69 -18.82
N SER A 10 -23.72 39.40 -18.17
CA SER A 10 -23.42 40.17 -16.95
C SER A 10 -23.78 39.37 -15.70
N SER A 11 -22.98 39.53 -14.64
CA SER A 11 -23.24 38.96 -13.32
C SER A 11 -24.62 39.38 -12.78
N LEU A 12 -25.31 38.45 -12.11
CA LEU A 12 -26.49 38.76 -11.30
C LEU A 12 -26.23 38.35 -9.84
N ILE A 13 -25.77 39.29 -9.04
CA ILE A 13 -25.72 39.14 -7.57
C ILE A 13 -27.14 39.31 -7.04
N VAL A 14 -27.62 38.33 -6.26
CA VAL A 14 -28.85 38.44 -5.48
C VAL A 14 -28.49 38.43 -4.01
N ALA A 15 -28.89 39.48 -3.28
CA ALA A 15 -28.63 39.61 -1.86
C ALA A 15 -29.86 40.15 -1.11
N CYS A 16 -30.27 39.41 -0.08
CA CYS A 16 -31.09 39.84 1.06
C CYS A 16 -30.28 39.39 2.31
N GLY A 17 -30.13 40.14 3.41
CA GLY A 17 -31.14 40.95 4.09
C GLY A 17 -31.97 40.00 4.96
N GLY A 18 -31.64 39.73 6.23
CA GLY A 18 -31.65 40.67 7.36
C GLY A 18 -33.09 40.81 7.88
N VAL A 19 -33.46 40.62 9.15
CA VAL A 19 -32.77 40.78 10.47
C VAL A 19 -33.37 39.72 11.47
N SER A 20 -33.17 39.63 12.81
CA SER A 20 -32.57 40.46 13.88
C SER A 20 -32.39 39.70 15.22
N THR A 21 -31.44 40.16 16.04
CA THR A 21 -31.42 40.22 17.53
C THR A 21 -31.50 38.96 18.41
N ASP A 22 -30.35 38.58 18.98
CA ASP A 22 -30.02 38.50 20.44
C ASP A 22 -30.86 37.55 21.37
N PRO A 23 -30.51 37.34 22.66
CA PRO A 23 -29.59 36.26 23.02
C PRO A 23 -30.05 35.36 24.20
N PHE A 24 -29.65 34.08 24.18
CA PHE A 24 -29.89 33.09 25.25
C PHE A 24 -28.76 32.04 25.26
N GLU A 25 -28.30 31.50 26.39
CA GLU A 25 -28.33 32.01 27.78
C GLU A 25 -27.15 31.33 28.52
N ASP A 26 -26.50 32.03 29.45
CA ASP A 26 -25.31 31.51 30.14
C ASP A 26 -25.73 30.62 31.32
N VAL A 27 -25.43 29.32 31.25
CA VAL A 27 -25.79 28.32 32.27
C VAL A 27 -24.54 27.62 32.80
N VAL A 28 -23.77 28.37 33.60
CA VAL A 28 -22.88 27.78 34.60
C VAL A 28 -23.71 27.04 35.67
N HIS A 29 -23.34 25.80 35.97
CA HIS A 29 -23.79 25.13 37.20
C HIS A 29 -22.66 24.27 37.78
N GLU A 30 -21.88 24.87 38.68
CA GLU A 30 -21.06 24.12 39.62
C GLU A 30 -21.95 23.39 40.63
N THR A 31 -21.60 22.14 40.96
CA THR A 31 -21.58 21.49 42.29
C THR A 31 -21.23 20.02 42.04
N GLU A 32 -20.01 19.54 42.29
CA GLU A 32 -19.27 19.38 43.57
C GLU A 32 -19.41 17.98 44.18
N THR A 33 -18.26 17.41 44.56
CA THR A 33 -18.00 16.41 45.62
C THR A 33 -18.34 14.92 45.44
N GLU A 34 -17.26 14.15 45.38
CA GLU A 34 -16.94 12.90 46.09
C GLU A 34 -17.84 11.65 46.03
N THR A 35 -17.26 10.57 45.48
CA THR A 35 -17.04 9.33 46.25
C THR A 35 -15.68 8.72 45.88
N ASP A 36 -14.73 8.72 46.83
CA ASP A 36 -13.49 7.96 46.72
C ASP A 36 -13.75 6.44 46.62
N GLY A 37 -12.80 5.73 46.01
CA GLY A 37 -12.91 4.29 45.74
C GLY A 37 -11.56 3.57 45.92
N ASP A 38 -10.94 3.72 47.09
CA ASP A 38 -9.68 3.05 47.42
C ASP A 38 -9.81 1.52 47.27
N GLY A 39 -8.90 0.93 46.49
CA GLY A 39 -8.90 -0.48 46.10
C GLY A 39 -7.54 -1.14 46.34
N ASP A 40 -7.06 -1.12 47.58
CA ASP A 40 -5.80 -1.78 47.97
C ASP A 40 -5.82 -3.27 47.62
N GLY A 41 -4.81 -3.71 46.86
CA GLY A 41 -4.72 -5.03 46.26
C GLY A 41 -3.35 -5.68 46.42
N ASP A 42 -2.82 -5.72 47.64
CA ASP A 42 -1.54 -6.37 47.95
C ASP A 42 -1.58 -7.86 47.57
N GLY A 43 -0.64 -8.27 46.71
CA GLY A 43 -0.60 -9.58 46.06
C GLY A 43 0.76 -10.26 46.13
N ASP A 44 1.37 -10.30 47.32
CA ASP A 44 2.65 -10.99 47.54
C ASP A 44 2.54 -12.50 47.21
N GLY A 45 3.25 -12.93 46.17
CA GLY A 45 3.22 -14.29 45.62
C GLY A 45 4.59 -14.95 45.65
N ASP A 46 5.09 -15.29 46.84
CA ASP A 46 6.33 -16.06 47.01
C ASP A 46 6.17 -17.48 46.40
N GLY A 47 6.82 -17.71 45.27
CA GLY A 47 6.78 -18.96 44.50
C GLY A 47 8.11 -19.72 44.53
N ASP A 48 8.44 -20.36 45.67
CA ASP A 48 9.58 -21.29 45.75
C ASP A 48 9.32 -22.53 44.86
N GLY A 49 10.12 -22.69 43.81
CA GLY A 49 10.07 -23.83 42.88
C GLY A 49 11.42 -24.55 42.76
N ASP A 50 11.56 -25.70 43.42
CA ASP A 50 12.76 -26.56 43.37
C ASP A 50 12.75 -27.52 42.16
N GLY A 51 13.92 -27.68 41.52
CA GLY A 51 14.23 -28.75 40.55
C GLY A 51 13.67 -28.53 39.14
N ASP A 52 14.24 -29.07 38.08
CA ASP A 52 15.53 -29.76 37.86
C ASP A 52 16.03 -29.27 36.47
N GLY A 53 17.31 -29.25 36.10
CA GLY A 53 18.40 -30.17 36.44
C GLY A 53 19.05 -30.80 35.19
N ASP A 54 18.65 -30.38 33.98
CA ASP A 54 19.32 -30.73 32.72
C ASP A 54 20.66 -29.99 32.62
N GLY A 55 21.74 -30.75 32.41
CA GLY A 55 23.09 -30.23 32.28
C GLY A 55 23.70 -30.62 30.94
N ASP A 56 23.98 -29.63 30.11
CA ASP A 56 24.74 -29.81 28.87
C ASP A 56 26.17 -30.27 29.21
N GLY A 57 26.45 -31.54 28.91
CA GLY A 57 27.74 -32.14 29.15
C GLY A 57 28.64 -32.01 27.93
N ASP A 58 29.57 -31.05 27.95
CA ASP A 58 30.63 -30.89 26.95
C ASP A 58 31.46 -32.19 26.84
N GLY A 59 31.13 -32.99 25.83
CA GLY A 59 31.69 -34.32 25.60
C GLY A 59 32.88 -34.29 24.65
N ASP A 60 34.02 -33.73 25.09
CA ASP A 60 35.29 -33.77 24.34
C ASP A 60 35.77 -35.22 24.15
N GLY A 61 35.33 -35.84 23.04
CA GLY A 61 35.63 -37.21 22.68
C GLY A 61 36.92 -37.33 21.86
N ASP A 62 38.07 -37.42 22.52
CA ASP A 62 39.36 -37.75 21.90
C ASP A 62 39.31 -39.16 21.24
N GLY A 63 38.89 -39.20 19.98
CA GLY A 63 38.77 -40.42 19.17
C GLY A 63 39.92 -40.59 18.19
N ASP A 64 41.01 -41.25 18.62
CA ASP A 64 42.11 -41.67 17.74
C ASP A 64 41.63 -42.71 16.70
N GLY A 65 41.18 -42.22 15.54
CA GLY A 65 40.67 -43.03 14.43
C GLY A 65 41.66 -43.14 13.27
N ASP A 66 42.54 -44.15 13.29
CA ASP A 66 43.39 -44.52 12.14
C ASP A 66 42.51 -45.05 10.97
N GLY A 67 42.12 -44.16 10.07
CA GLY A 67 41.25 -44.46 8.91
C GLY A 67 41.95 -44.32 7.57
N ASP A 68 42.60 -45.38 7.09
CA ASP A 68 42.99 -45.51 5.67
C ASP A 68 41.71 -45.68 4.82
N GLY A 69 41.26 -44.60 4.17
CA GLY A 69 40.11 -44.61 3.25
C GLY A 69 40.47 -43.97 1.90
N ASP A 70 40.33 -44.73 0.82
CA ASP A 70 40.51 -44.22 -0.54
C ASP A 70 39.39 -43.21 -0.88
N GLY A 71 39.76 -42.08 -1.49
CA GLY A 71 38.82 -41.02 -1.85
C GLY A 71 38.08 -41.29 -3.15
N ASP A 72 36.83 -41.74 -3.05
CA ASP A 72 35.83 -41.50 -4.09
C ASP A 72 35.25 -40.10 -3.89
N GLY A 73 35.51 -39.21 -4.85
CA GLY A 73 35.01 -37.84 -4.84
C GLY A 73 33.58 -37.77 -5.34
N ASP A 74 32.63 -38.27 -4.54
CA ASP A 74 31.24 -37.91 -4.71
C ASP A 74 31.12 -36.39 -4.49
N GLY A 75 30.77 -35.69 -5.55
CA GLY A 75 30.49 -34.27 -5.48
C GLY A 75 29.11 -34.10 -4.87
N ASP A 76 29.07 -33.97 -3.54
CA ASP A 76 27.93 -33.38 -2.84
C ASP A 76 27.73 -31.99 -3.45
N GLY A 77 26.80 -31.94 -4.40
CA GLY A 77 26.20 -30.68 -4.80
C GLY A 77 25.26 -30.33 -3.69
N ASP A 78 25.68 -29.38 -2.85
CA ASP A 78 24.86 -28.66 -1.88
C ASP A 78 23.82 -27.79 -2.63
N GLY A 79 22.99 -28.48 -3.42
CA GLY A 79 21.73 -27.99 -3.91
C GLY A 79 20.75 -28.08 -2.77
N ASP A 80 20.91 -27.17 -1.81
CA ASP A 80 20.02 -26.94 -0.69
C ASP A 80 18.65 -26.52 -1.26
N GLY A 81 17.88 -27.53 -1.70
CA GLY A 81 16.53 -27.40 -2.24
C GLY A 81 15.49 -27.06 -1.17
N ASP A 82 15.93 -26.51 -0.05
CA ASP A 82 15.14 -25.80 0.93
C ASP A 82 14.79 -24.46 0.27
N GLY A 83 13.73 -24.48 -0.53
CA GLY A 83 13.30 -23.36 -1.37
C GLY A 83 12.90 -22.15 -0.52
N ASP A 84 13.88 -21.29 -0.27
CA ASP A 84 13.69 -19.94 0.24
C ASP A 84 12.77 -19.20 -0.75
N PRO A 85 11.62 -18.64 -0.32
CA PRO A 85 10.70 -17.94 -1.22
C PRO A 85 11.24 -16.59 -1.75
N TRP A 86 12.48 -16.24 -1.42
CA TRP A 86 13.23 -15.11 -1.97
C TRP A 86 13.57 -15.24 -3.46
N LEU A 87 13.22 -14.23 -4.26
CA LEU A 87 13.75 -14.07 -5.61
C LEU A 87 15.20 -13.55 -5.58
N ASP A 88 16.17 -14.38 -5.99
CA ASP A 88 17.59 -14.01 -6.06
C ASP A 88 18.00 -13.32 -7.38
N ALA A 89 17.14 -13.40 -8.40
CA ALA A 89 17.40 -12.95 -9.77
C ALA A 89 16.11 -12.49 -10.47
N CYS A 90 16.26 -11.88 -11.66
CA CYS A 90 15.10 -11.52 -12.50
C CYS A 90 14.25 -12.77 -12.82
N PRO A 91 12.96 -12.82 -12.43
CA PRO A 91 12.11 -13.96 -12.73
C PRO A 91 11.84 -14.09 -14.22
N THR A 92 11.59 -15.31 -14.68
CA THR A 92 10.91 -15.52 -15.96
C THR A 92 9.41 -15.45 -15.69
N VAL A 93 8.69 -14.64 -16.45
CA VAL A 93 7.24 -14.45 -16.28
C VAL A 93 6.51 -15.14 -17.42
N ALA A 94 5.48 -15.92 -17.09
CA ALA A 94 4.67 -16.66 -18.05
C ALA A 94 3.84 -15.73 -18.96
N ASP A 95 3.30 -16.29 -20.07
CA ASP A 95 2.33 -15.57 -20.90
C ASP A 95 1.10 -15.14 -20.05
N PRO A 96 0.67 -13.86 -20.11
CA PRO A 96 -0.39 -13.34 -19.24
C PRO A 96 -1.73 -14.04 -19.45
N THR A 97 -2.41 -14.32 -18.34
CA THR A 97 -3.72 -14.97 -18.32
C THR A 97 -4.81 -13.97 -17.95
N VAL A 98 -6.01 -14.11 -18.54
CA VAL A 98 -7.21 -13.44 -18.04
C VAL A 98 -7.71 -14.26 -16.86
N GLN A 99 -7.53 -13.74 -15.65
CA GLN A 99 -8.04 -14.33 -14.41
C GLN A 99 -9.57 -14.23 -14.38
N ALA A 100 -10.08 -13.02 -14.66
CA ALA A 100 -11.49 -12.68 -14.60
C ALA A 100 -11.83 -11.56 -15.61
N VAL A 101 -13.11 -11.23 -15.73
CA VAL A 101 -13.58 -9.95 -16.26
C VAL A 101 -14.33 -9.28 -15.12
N VAL A 102 -13.96 -8.06 -14.75
CA VAL A 102 -14.54 -7.35 -13.60
C VAL A 102 -15.93 -6.83 -13.99
N ASP A 103 -16.97 -7.33 -13.30
CA ASP A 103 -18.38 -7.01 -13.55
C ASP A 103 -18.91 -6.08 -12.43
N ILE A 104 -18.24 -4.93 -12.29
CA ILE A 104 -18.53 -3.89 -11.31
C ILE A 104 -18.73 -2.58 -12.08
N ASP A 105 -20.00 -2.22 -12.35
CA ASP A 105 -20.37 -1.02 -13.12
C ASP A 105 -19.91 0.29 -12.45
N GLU A 106 -19.62 0.27 -11.14
CA GLU A 106 -19.13 1.42 -10.37
C GLU A 106 -17.60 1.51 -10.21
N LEU A 107 -16.83 0.60 -10.84
CA LEU A 107 -15.35 0.60 -10.89
C LEU A 107 -14.93 0.76 -12.36
N ASP A 108 -15.07 1.97 -12.89
CA ASP A 108 -14.88 2.31 -14.31
C ASP A 108 -13.70 3.24 -14.61
N GLU A 109 -12.98 3.70 -13.60
CA GLU A 109 -11.75 4.52 -13.72
C GLU A 109 -10.66 3.95 -12.78
N ALA A 110 -10.48 2.62 -12.76
CA ALA A 110 -9.65 1.89 -11.78
C ALA A 110 -8.15 2.23 -11.84
N SER A 111 -7.60 2.80 -10.75
CA SER A 111 -6.21 3.28 -10.67
C SER A 111 -5.33 2.52 -9.66
N GLY A 112 -5.79 2.30 -8.42
CA GLY A 112 -5.07 1.51 -7.40
C GLY A 112 -5.57 0.06 -7.26
N LEU A 113 -4.67 -0.88 -6.91
CA LEU A 113 -5.00 -2.31 -6.72
C LEU A 113 -4.05 -3.03 -5.72
N ALA A 114 -4.58 -3.51 -4.59
CA ALA A 114 -3.82 -4.28 -3.59
C ALA A 114 -4.41 -5.68 -3.36
N ALA A 115 -3.58 -6.73 -3.32
CA ALA A 115 -4.06 -8.09 -3.05
C ALA A 115 -4.10 -8.41 -1.56
N SER A 116 -5.18 -9.05 -1.07
CA SER A 116 -5.26 -9.42 0.35
C SER A 116 -4.25 -10.52 0.71
N ARG A 117 -3.49 -10.32 1.77
CA ARG A 117 -2.58 -11.34 2.34
C ARG A 117 -3.29 -12.37 3.22
N THR A 118 -4.55 -12.12 3.58
CA THR A 118 -5.32 -12.97 4.51
C THR A 118 -6.52 -13.66 3.84
N ALA A 119 -7.03 -13.11 2.75
CA ALA A 119 -8.20 -13.60 2.01
C ALA A 119 -7.93 -13.74 0.50
N ALA A 120 -8.76 -14.51 -0.20
CA ALA A 120 -8.66 -14.72 -1.64
C ALA A 120 -9.41 -13.62 -2.43
N LEU A 121 -8.98 -12.35 -2.25
CA LEU A 121 -9.61 -11.16 -2.84
C LEU A 121 -8.57 -10.09 -3.18
N LEU A 122 -8.97 -9.14 -4.03
CA LEU A 122 -8.24 -7.91 -4.30
C LEU A 122 -9.06 -6.70 -3.81
N TRP A 123 -8.37 -5.65 -3.42
CA TRP A 123 -8.91 -4.32 -3.13
C TRP A 123 -8.58 -3.38 -4.29
N ALA A 124 -9.53 -2.54 -4.72
CA ALA A 124 -9.31 -1.54 -5.77
C ALA A 124 -10.07 -0.23 -5.51
N HIS A 125 -9.68 0.86 -6.15
CA HIS A 125 -10.46 2.10 -6.23
C HIS A 125 -10.38 2.76 -7.62
N ASN A 126 -11.31 3.68 -7.87
CA ASN A 126 -11.26 4.59 -9.02
C ASN A 126 -10.28 5.75 -8.77
N ASP A 127 -9.91 6.43 -9.85
CA ASP A 127 -9.26 7.73 -9.88
C ASP A 127 -10.14 8.88 -9.29
N SER A 128 -9.57 10.08 -9.29
CA SER A 128 -10.20 11.41 -9.15
C SER A 128 -11.67 11.49 -9.59
N GLY A 129 -12.52 11.98 -8.68
CA GLY A 129 -13.93 12.30 -8.97
C GLY A 129 -14.97 11.31 -8.43
N ASP A 130 -14.56 10.13 -7.96
CA ASP A 130 -15.42 9.27 -7.14
C ASP A 130 -15.53 9.81 -5.68
N SER A 131 -16.40 9.19 -4.90
CA SER A 131 -16.39 9.16 -3.45
C SER A 131 -15.16 8.43 -2.88
N ALA A 132 -14.78 8.75 -1.65
CA ALA A 132 -13.67 8.11 -0.93
C ALA A 132 -14.05 6.66 -0.49
N ARG A 133 -13.97 5.72 -1.44
CA ARG A 133 -14.36 4.31 -1.25
C ARG A 133 -13.38 3.34 -1.92
N VAL A 134 -13.27 2.14 -1.37
CA VAL A 134 -12.59 1.01 -2.01
C VAL A 134 -13.57 -0.15 -2.23
N PHE A 135 -13.30 -0.98 -3.23
CA PHE A 135 -14.06 -2.18 -3.53
C PHE A 135 -13.24 -3.42 -3.16
N ALA A 136 -13.85 -4.38 -2.47
CA ALA A 136 -13.33 -5.74 -2.45
C ALA A 136 -13.93 -6.51 -3.64
N LEU A 137 -13.09 -7.18 -4.41
CA LEU A 137 -13.48 -8.08 -5.50
C LEU A 137 -12.85 -9.46 -5.32
N ASP A 138 -13.58 -10.51 -5.69
CA ASP A 138 -13.03 -11.87 -5.66
C ASP A 138 -12.17 -12.15 -6.90
N LEU A 139 -11.44 -13.27 -6.88
CA LEU A 139 -10.62 -13.70 -8.02
C LEU A 139 -11.44 -14.22 -9.22
N ALA A 140 -12.78 -14.10 -9.21
CA ALA A 140 -13.65 -14.30 -10.36
C ALA A 140 -14.18 -12.96 -10.95
N GLY A 141 -13.86 -11.81 -10.33
CA GLY A 141 -14.23 -10.47 -10.77
C GLY A 141 -15.58 -9.98 -10.24
N GLU A 142 -16.18 -10.68 -9.28
CA GLU A 142 -17.45 -10.29 -8.64
C GLU A 142 -17.17 -9.41 -7.40
N ARG A 143 -18.00 -8.38 -7.16
CA ARG A 143 -17.91 -7.54 -5.95
C ARG A 143 -18.22 -8.35 -4.69
N LEU A 144 -17.33 -8.26 -3.70
CA LEU A 144 -17.53 -8.78 -2.34
C LEU A 144 -17.99 -7.69 -1.37
N ALA A 145 -17.50 -6.46 -1.50
CA ALA A 145 -17.91 -5.32 -0.67
C ALA A 145 -17.59 -3.98 -1.35
N THR A 146 -18.26 -2.92 -0.87
CA THR A 146 -17.82 -1.53 -1.03
C THR A 146 -17.59 -0.96 0.37
N VAL A 147 -16.45 -0.32 0.60
CA VAL A 147 -16.06 0.26 1.90
C VAL A 147 -15.89 1.76 1.71
N GLU A 148 -16.69 2.57 2.40
CA GLU A 148 -16.73 4.04 2.28
C GLU A 148 -16.08 4.69 3.51
N LEU A 149 -15.00 5.45 3.30
CA LEU A 149 -14.24 6.12 4.35
C LEU A 149 -15.00 7.38 4.79
N THR A 150 -15.70 7.28 5.92
CA THR A 150 -16.67 8.26 6.38
C THR A 150 -15.99 9.58 6.73
N GLY A 151 -16.18 10.58 5.88
CA GLY A 151 -15.60 11.93 6.04
C GLY A 151 -14.24 12.15 5.39
N ALA A 152 -13.68 11.14 4.72
CA ALA A 152 -12.53 11.30 3.84
C ALA A 152 -12.91 12.05 2.54
N SER A 153 -11.89 12.46 1.79
CA SER A 153 -12.03 13.09 0.47
C SER A 153 -11.20 12.32 -0.54
N ALA A 154 -11.77 12.08 -1.73
CA ALA A 154 -11.01 11.67 -2.91
C ALA A 154 -10.77 12.90 -3.78
N THR A 155 -9.55 13.45 -3.72
CA THR A 155 -9.19 14.65 -4.46
C THR A 155 -8.56 14.28 -5.80
N ASP A 156 -7.44 13.57 -5.77
CA ASP A 156 -6.87 12.76 -6.87
C ASP A 156 -6.37 11.45 -6.22
N TRP A 157 -7.14 10.35 -6.34
CA TRP A 157 -6.88 9.05 -5.68
C TRP A 157 -6.20 8.09 -6.64
N GLU A 158 -4.91 7.87 -6.47
CA GLU A 158 -4.08 7.26 -7.52
C GLU A 158 -3.79 5.79 -7.25
N ASP A 159 -2.97 5.47 -6.25
CA ASP A 159 -2.50 4.10 -6.01
C ASP A 159 -2.79 3.62 -4.57
N MET A 160 -2.90 2.31 -4.40
CA MET A 160 -3.09 1.66 -3.10
C MET A 160 -2.27 0.37 -2.94
N THR A 161 -1.76 0.15 -1.73
CA THR A 161 -0.99 -1.03 -1.34
C THR A 161 -1.45 -1.56 0.03
N ILE A 162 -0.92 -2.72 0.43
CA ILE A 162 -1.21 -3.38 1.71
C ILE A 162 0.09 -3.59 2.50
N GLY A 163 0.08 -3.27 3.80
CA GLY A 163 1.30 -3.20 4.60
C GLY A 163 1.08 -3.37 6.09
N PRO A 164 2.17 -3.46 6.88
CA PRO A 164 2.09 -3.35 8.33
C PRO A 164 1.52 -1.97 8.75
N GLY A 165 0.89 -1.91 9.92
CA GLY A 165 0.37 -0.67 10.51
C GLY A 165 0.66 -0.55 12.00
N PRO A 166 0.04 0.41 12.72
CA PRO A 166 0.33 0.69 14.12
C PRO A 166 -0.10 -0.45 15.08
N THR A 167 -0.92 -1.41 14.62
CA THR A 167 -1.25 -2.63 15.38
C THR A 167 -1.13 -3.88 14.51
N PRO A 168 -0.93 -5.08 15.11
CA PRO A 168 -0.72 -6.31 14.34
C PRO A 168 -1.90 -6.72 13.47
N GLY A 169 -1.61 -6.93 12.19
CA GLY A 169 -2.57 -7.18 11.12
C GLY A 169 -2.07 -6.48 9.84
N ASP A 170 -2.70 -6.78 8.72
CA ASP A 170 -2.47 -6.02 7.48
C ASP A 170 -3.39 -4.79 7.42
N TRP A 171 -2.86 -3.71 6.86
CA TRP A 171 -3.49 -2.40 6.74
C TRP A 171 -3.47 -1.95 5.28
N LEU A 172 -4.57 -1.37 4.82
CA LEU A 172 -4.66 -0.77 3.49
C LEU A 172 -4.16 0.68 3.55
N TYR A 173 -3.39 1.06 2.56
CA TYR A 173 -2.86 2.41 2.35
C TYR A 173 -3.34 2.92 0.99
N ILE A 174 -4.01 4.08 0.97
CA ILE A 174 -4.65 4.65 -0.23
C ILE A 174 -4.14 6.08 -0.45
N GLY A 175 -3.61 6.38 -1.63
CA GLY A 175 -2.94 7.65 -1.91
C GLY A 175 -3.84 8.70 -2.55
N ASP A 176 -4.22 9.74 -1.80
CA ASP A 176 -4.68 11.02 -2.36
C ASP A 176 -3.46 11.87 -2.73
N ILE A 177 -2.74 11.44 -3.77
CA ILE A 177 -1.36 11.84 -4.10
C ILE A 177 -1.16 12.45 -5.49
N GLY A 178 -2.14 12.35 -6.38
CA GLY A 178 -2.10 12.94 -7.72
C GLY A 178 -2.06 14.47 -7.69
N ASP A 179 -1.41 15.09 -8.68
CA ASP A 179 -1.35 16.54 -8.84
C ASP A 179 -0.85 16.94 -10.24
N ASN A 180 -1.57 16.62 -11.32
CA ASN A 180 -1.09 16.94 -12.68
C ASN A 180 -0.95 18.46 -12.95
N ALA A 181 -1.30 19.31 -11.97
CA ALA A 181 -1.15 20.76 -11.99
C ALA A 181 0.07 21.28 -11.20
N GLU A 182 0.78 20.43 -10.45
CA GLU A 182 1.85 20.78 -9.48
C GLU A 182 1.43 21.95 -8.57
N ALA A 183 0.21 21.86 -8.01
CA ALA A 183 -0.48 22.93 -7.28
C ALA A 183 -0.85 22.58 -5.82
N ARG A 184 -0.80 21.30 -5.42
CA ARG A 184 -1.13 20.81 -4.07
C ARG A 184 0.08 21.01 -3.14
N PRO A 185 -0.01 21.86 -2.10
CA PRO A 185 1.10 22.04 -1.15
C PRO A 185 1.26 20.87 -0.20
N ASP A 186 0.30 19.94 -0.18
CA ASP A 186 0.14 18.81 0.71
C ASP A 186 -0.64 17.70 -0.01
N ILE A 187 -0.28 16.44 0.24
CA ILE A 187 -0.97 15.23 -0.21
C ILE A 187 -1.37 14.40 1.01
N THR A 188 -2.29 13.44 0.86
CA THR A 188 -2.79 12.65 2.00
C THR A 188 -2.73 11.16 1.69
N ILE A 189 -2.19 10.36 2.61
CA ILE A 189 -2.40 8.91 2.59
C ILE A 189 -3.49 8.58 3.60
N TYR A 190 -4.53 7.88 3.16
CA TYR A 190 -5.53 7.29 4.04
C TYR A 190 -5.07 5.88 4.43
N ARG A 191 -5.11 5.56 5.72
CA ARG A 191 -4.73 4.26 6.27
C ARG A 191 -5.86 3.67 7.10
N LEU A 192 -6.19 2.39 6.88
CA LEU A 192 -7.19 1.65 7.68
C LEU A 192 -6.81 0.17 7.84
N PRO A 193 -7.24 -0.52 8.91
CA PRO A 193 -7.07 -1.98 9.04
C PRO A 193 -7.80 -2.69 7.90
N GLU A 194 -7.26 -3.80 7.37
CA GLU A 194 -7.94 -4.57 6.33
C GLU A 194 -9.32 -5.09 6.82
N PRO A 195 -10.46 -4.70 6.20
CA PRO A 195 -11.78 -5.11 6.68
C PRO A 195 -12.01 -6.63 6.55
N GLN A 196 -12.10 -7.31 7.70
CA GLN A 196 -12.23 -8.77 7.79
C GLN A 196 -13.69 -9.29 7.71
N ASP A 197 -14.69 -8.42 7.83
CA ASP A 197 -16.11 -8.73 7.60
C ASP A 197 -16.60 -7.88 6.43
N LEU A 198 -16.99 -8.55 5.35
CA LEU A 198 -17.37 -7.94 4.06
C LEU A 198 -18.90 -7.74 3.93
N GLY A 199 -19.69 -8.16 4.93
CA GLY A 199 -21.10 -7.79 5.04
C GLY A 199 -22.01 -8.30 3.91
N ASP A 200 -22.64 -7.37 3.19
CA ASP A 200 -23.55 -7.61 2.07
C ASP A 200 -23.02 -6.83 0.86
N PRO A 201 -22.64 -7.47 -0.27
CA PRO A 201 -22.01 -6.79 -1.41
C PRO A 201 -22.82 -5.66 -2.05
N GLU A 202 -24.12 -5.57 -1.74
CA GLU A 202 -25.05 -4.54 -2.25
C GLU A 202 -25.25 -3.35 -1.28
N LEU A 203 -24.55 -3.33 -0.14
CA LEU A 203 -24.62 -2.27 0.87
C LEU A 203 -23.22 -1.79 1.28
N PRO A 204 -22.91 -0.48 1.23
CA PRO A 204 -21.60 0.02 1.61
C PRO A 204 -21.35 -0.14 3.12
N ILE A 205 -20.14 -0.59 3.46
CA ILE A 205 -19.61 -0.59 4.82
C ILE A 205 -19.07 0.81 5.09
N MET A 206 -19.73 1.55 5.97
CA MET A 206 -19.26 2.86 6.43
C MET A 206 -18.16 2.65 7.49
N VAL A 207 -16.94 3.13 7.22
CA VAL A 207 -15.81 3.05 8.17
C VAL A 207 -15.44 4.45 8.66
N ASP A 208 -15.35 4.64 9.97
CA ASP A 208 -14.81 5.84 10.63
C ASP A 208 -13.49 5.56 11.40
N ASP A 209 -13.07 4.30 11.47
CA ASP A 209 -11.76 3.84 12.00
C ASP A 209 -10.70 3.87 10.90
N TRP A 210 -10.30 5.08 10.50
CA TRP A 210 -9.24 5.35 9.52
C TRP A 210 -8.39 6.57 9.91
N GLU A 211 -7.15 6.62 9.44
CA GLU A 211 -6.17 7.66 9.71
C GLU A 211 -5.84 8.46 8.45
N ALA A 212 -5.65 9.78 8.56
CA ALA A 212 -5.05 10.61 7.51
C ALA A 212 -3.61 10.96 7.88
N ILE A 213 -2.68 10.57 7.01
CA ILE A 213 -1.27 10.91 7.08
C ILE A 213 -1.03 12.03 6.06
N VAL A 214 -1.03 13.28 6.52
CA VAL A 214 -0.79 14.45 5.66
C VAL A 214 0.71 14.59 5.42
N LEU A 215 1.11 14.64 4.15
CA LEU A 215 2.49 14.66 3.69
C LEU A 215 2.80 15.91 2.86
N ARG A 216 4.06 16.35 2.90
CA ARG A 216 4.58 17.43 2.04
C ARG A 216 5.94 17.06 1.47
N TYR A 217 6.10 17.19 0.16
CA TYR A 217 7.39 17.08 -0.51
C TYR A 217 8.39 18.16 -0.03
N PRO A 218 9.70 17.86 0.02
CA PRO A 218 10.70 18.75 0.61
C PRO A 218 11.05 19.99 -0.24
N ASP A 219 10.69 20.03 -1.53
CA ASP A 219 11.13 21.04 -2.50
C ASP A 219 9.98 21.78 -3.22
N ALA A 220 9.04 21.05 -3.82
CA ALA A 220 7.91 21.56 -4.61
C ALA A 220 6.73 20.56 -4.58
N ALA A 221 5.57 20.93 -5.13
CA ALA A 221 4.52 19.96 -5.40
C ALA A 221 4.93 19.05 -6.58
N HIS A 222 4.57 17.77 -6.53
CA HIS A 222 4.83 16.79 -7.60
C HIS A 222 3.58 15.94 -7.85
N ASP A 223 3.32 15.68 -9.12
CA ASP A 223 2.37 14.67 -9.59
C ASP A 223 2.92 13.26 -9.27
N ALA A 224 2.15 12.41 -8.59
CA ALA A 224 2.62 11.08 -8.18
C ALA A 224 1.50 10.05 -8.13
N GLU A 225 1.76 8.87 -8.69
CA GLU A 225 0.76 7.84 -8.91
C GLU A 225 1.37 6.46 -8.65
N THR A 226 2.06 6.31 -7.52
CA THR A 226 2.62 5.02 -7.08
C THR A 226 2.90 5.08 -5.58
N LEU A 227 2.32 4.16 -4.81
CA LEU A 227 2.33 4.16 -3.35
C LEU A 227 2.96 2.88 -2.78
N LEU A 228 4.17 3.07 -2.25
CA LEU A 228 5.08 2.14 -1.57
C LEU A 228 4.77 1.87 -0.09
N VAL A 229 4.65 0.63 0.40
CA VAL A 229 4.90 0.33 1.83
C VAL A 229 5.84 -0.87 1.97
N ASP A 230 7.01 -0.66 2.59
CA ASP A 230 7.97 -1.73 2.84
C ASP A 230 7.49 -2.63 3.99
N PRO A 231 7.20 -3.93 3.78
CA PRO A 231 6.73 -4.81 4.84
C PRO A 231 7.81 -5.12 5.90
N ILE A 232 9.10 -4.86 5.61
CA ILE A 232 10.22 -5.12 6.53
C ILE A 232 10.40 -3.96 7.52
N SER A 233 10.35 -2.70 7.05
CA SER A 233 10.58 -1.51 7.88
C SER A 233 9.31 -0.78 8.30
N GLY A 234 8.22 -0.91 7.52
CA GLY A 234 7.04 -0.04 7.60
C GLY A 234 7.21 1.32 6.89
N ASP A 235 8.37 1.60 6.28
CA ASP A 235 8.60 2.85 5.55
C ASP A 235 7.59 3.00 4.41
N LEU A 236 6.98 4.19 4.33
CA LEU A 236 6.08 4.56 3.25
C LEU A 236 6.88 5.31 2.17
N LEU A 237 6.71 4.93 0.91
CA LEU A 237 7.42 5.53 -0.23
C LEU A 237 6.43 6.02 -1.29
N ILE A 238 6.77 7.10 -1.99
CA ILE A 238 5.98 7.68 -3.08
C ILE A 238 6.89 7.88 -4.29
N VAL A 239 6.40 7.53 -5.48
CA VAL A 239 7.17 7.55 -6.73
C VAL A 239 6.46 8.43 -7.75
N THR A 240 7.14 9.46 -8.26
CA THR A 240 6.47 10.55 -9.03
C THR A 240 6.27 10.25 -10.51
N LYS A 241 5.18 10.80 -11.06
CA LYS A 241 4.75 10.65 -12.47
C LYS A 241 5.49 11.63 -13.37
N GLY A 242 6.71 11.29 -13.76
CA GLY A 242 7.58 12.19 -14.52
C GLY A 242 8.33 11.58 -15.70
N GLN A 243 8.97 12.43 -16.50
CA GLN A 243 10.09 12.01 -17.37
C GLN A 243 11.40 11.79 -16.59
N GLN A 244 11.44 12.32 -15.38
CA GLN A 244 12.37 11.99 -14.32
C GLN A 244 11.49 11.66 -13.12
N THR A 245 11.58 10.43 -12.64
CA THR A 245 10.80 9.91 -11.51
C THR A 245 11.59 10.14 -10.24
N GLY A 246 11.03 10.90 -9.31
CA GLY A 246 11.56 11.07 -7.96
C GLY A 246 11.08 9.96 -7.04
N LEU A 247 11.90 9.60 -6.06
CA LEU A 247 11.56 8.66 -4.98
C LEU A 247 11.58 9.40 -3.65
N PHE A 248 10.45 9.40 -2.95
CA PHE A 248 10.26 10.07 -1.67
C PHE A 248 9.86 9.07 -0.58
N ARG A 249 10.19 9.38 0.68
CA ARG A 249 9.98 8.48 1.82
C ARG A 249 9.46 9.21 3.06
N LEU A 250 8.51 8.62 3.77
CA LEU A 250 8.29 8.84 5.20
C LEU A 250 8.76 7.60 5.97
N ALA A 251 9.80 7.77 6.80
CA ALA A 251 10.38 6.68 7.56
C ALA A 251 9.50 6.29 8.76
N ALA A 252 9.38 4.99 9.04
CA ALA A 252 8.58 4.47 10.13
C ALA A 252 9.32 4.46 11.49
N PRO A 253 8.60 4.47 12.63
CA PRO A 253 7.14 4.63 12.75
C PRO A 253 6.68 6.08 12.56
N PHE A 254 5.48 6.26 12.01
CA PHE A 254 4.82 7.55 11.84
C PHE A 254 3.35 7.49 12.30
N GLU A 255 2.88 8.62 12.82
CA GLU A 255 1.53 8.82 13.37
C GLU A 255 0.77 9.85 12.51
N PRO A 256 -0.58 9.84 12.49
CA PRO A 256 -1.37 10.91 11.87
C PRO A 256 -1.18 12.26 12.57
N SER A 257 -1.31 13.36 11.83
CA SER A 257 -1.01 14.73 12.31
C SER A 257 -1.80 15.80 11.53
N ASP A 258 -2.26 16.84 12.24
CA ASP A 258 -2.84 18.06 11.64
C ASP A 258 -1.80 18.87 10.82
N ASP A 259 -0.54 18.83 11.25
CA ASP A 259 0.60 19.45 10.55
C ASP A 259 1.24 18.43 9.60
N ALA A 260 1.39 18.80 8.33
CA ALA A 260 1.94 17.95 7.27
C ALA A 260 3.41 17.53 7.52
N GLN A 261 3.67 16.23 7.41
CA GLN A 261 4.99 15.63 7.62
C GLN A 261 5.83 15.75 6.35
N VAL A 262 7.07 16.24 6.49
CA VAL A 262 7.94 16.49 5.32
C VAL A 262 8.65 15.21 4.91
N LEU A 263 8.46 14.81 3.66
CA LEU A 263 9.10 13.64 3.04
C LEU A 263 10.61 13.84 2.88
N GLU A 264 11.36 12.76 3.04
CA GLU A 264 12.75 12.67 2.61
C GLU A 264 12.80 12.33 1.11
N GLN A 265 13.56 13.09 0.31
CA GLN A 265 13.89 12.69 -1.06
C GLN A 265 15.08 11.71 -1.01
N LEU A 266 14.94 10.55 -1.65
CA LEU A 266 16.01 9.58 -1.84
C LEU A 266 16.73 9.82 -3.18
N ASP A 267 17.81 9.08 -3.46
CA ASP A 267 18.41 9.10 -4.79
C ASP A 267 17.43 8.51 -5.82
N ASP A 268 17.16 9.24 -6.91
CA ASP A 268 16.17 8.86 -7.93
C ASP A 268 16.50 7.49 -8.58
N PRO A 269 15.52 6.59 -8.77
CA PRO A 269 15.75 5.22 -9.23
C PRO A 269 16.21 5.16 -10.69
N THR A 270 16.90 4.08 -11.08
CA THR A 270 17.45 3.90 -12.44
C THR A 270 16.36 3.46 -13.45
N PHE A 271 15.27 4.24 -13.56
CA PHE A 271 14.07 3.89 -14.31
C PHE A 271 14.21 4.14 -15.84
N PRO A 272 13.90 3.16 -16.72
CA PRO A 272 13.95 3.33 -18.19
C PRO A 272 12.82 4.19 -18.81
N SER A 273 12.72 5.46 -18.42
CA SER A 273 11.88 6.52 -19.02
C SER A 273 10.46 6.10 -19.46
N ALA A 274 9.60 5.81 -18.51
CA ALA A 274 8.15 5.89 -18.64
C ALA A 274 7.59 6.52 -17.36
N TYR A 275 6.39 7.10 -17.45
CA TYR A 275 5.65 7.61 -16.31
C TYR A 275 5.29 6.45 -15.38
N ALA A 276 5.58 6.56 -14.07
CA ALA A 276 5.07 5.63 -13.08
C ALA A 276 3.55 5.82 -12.92
N THR A 277 2.80 4.73 -12.74
CA THR A 277 1.31 4.73 -12.63
C THR A 277 0.74 3.77 -11.59
N ALA A 278 1.54 2.83 -11.08
CA ALA A 278 1.32 2.09 -9.84
C ALA A 278 2.58 1.31 -9.48
N GLY A 279 2.64 0.78 -8.26
CA GLY A 279 3.65 -0.18 -7.87
C GLY A 279 3.28 -0.91 -6.59
N ASP A 280 4.00 -1.99 -6.29
CA ASP A 280 3.79 -2.73 -5.05
C ASP A 280 5.08 -3.39 -4.57
N ILE A 281 5.11 -3.79 -3.29
CA ILE A 281 6.22 -4.52 -2.68
C ILE A 281 5.75 -5.90 -2.26
N SER A 282 6.51 -6.90 -2.70
CA SER A 282 6.36 -8.31 -2.34
C SER A 282 6.04 -8.53 -0.85
N PRO A 283 5.18 -9.50 -0.48
CA PRO A 283 4.86 -9.78 0.92
C PRO A 283 6.06 -10.07 1.85
N LEU A 284 7.21 -10.47 1.27
CA LEU A 284 8.46 -10.72 1.99
C LEU A 284 9.46 -9.54 1.94
N GLY A 285 9.20 -8.54 1.09
CA GLY A 285 10.06 -7.38 0.87
C GLY A 285 11.32 -7.63 0.03
N ASP A 286 11.43 -8.80 -0.61
CA ASP A 286 12.56 -9.28 -1.41
C ASP A 286 12.56 -8.76 -2.86
N PHE A 287 11.40 -8.31 -3.37
CA PHE A 287 11.31 -7.56 -4.62
C PHE A 287 10.30 -6.40 -4.59
N ILE A 288 10.56 -5.39 -5.43
CA ILE A 288 9.69 -4.23 -5.67
C ILE A 288 9.31 -4.21 -7.14
N VAL A 289 8.05 -3.89 -7.45
CA VAL A 289 7.57 -3.66 -8.82
C VAL A 289 7.05 -2.23 -8.97
N VAL A 290 7.42 -1.57 -10.05
CA VAL A 290 6.78 -0.32 -10.50
C VAL A 290 6.41 -0.44 -11.97
N ARG A 291 5.17 -0.08 -12.31
CA ARG A 291 4.71 -0.01 -13.70
C ARG A 291 4.57 1.42 -14.19
N GLY A 292 4.57 1.52 -15.50
CA GLY A 292 3.92 2.60 -16.24
C GLY A 292 3.06 2.03 -17.36
N TYR A 293 2.35 2.90 -18.06
CA TYR A 293 1.40 2.59 -19.14
C TYR A 293 1.70 1.42 -20.09
N LEU A 294 2.98 1.19 -20.44
CA LEU A 294 3.39 0.23 -21.49
C LEU A 294 4.58 -0.66 -21.08
N SER A 295 5.05 -0.56 -19.84
CA SER A 295 6.22 -1.31 -19.35
C SER A 295 6.24 -1.34 -17.82
N ALA A 296 6.49 -2.51 -17.24
CA ALA A 296 6.74 -2.67 -15.82
C ALA A 296 8.16 -3.16 -15.55
N PHE A 297 8.65 -2.83 -14.37
CA PHE A 297 10.02 -3.09 -13.93
C PHE A 297 10.01 -3.66 -12.51
N LEU A 298 10.79 -4.72 -12.31
CA LEU A 298 11.01 -5.39 -11.03
C LEU A 298 12.45 -5.17 -10.58
N TRP A 299 12.67 -4.89 -9.29
CA TRP A 299 13.98 -4.88 -8.66
C TRP A 299 14.01 -5.94 -7.57
N VAL A 300 14.95 -6.87 -7.69
CA VAL A 300 15.36 -7.74 -6.57
C VAL A 300 16.09 -6.88 -5.53
N ARG A 301 15.74 -7.06 -4.27
CA ARG A 301 16.25 -6.34 -3.11
C ARG A 301 16.92 -7.33 -2.16
N GLY A 302 18.23 -7.18 -1.94
CA GLY A 302 18.95 -8.00 -0.94
C GLY A 302 18.46 -7.76 0.50
N PRO A 303 18.68 -8.71 1.43
CA PRO A 303 18.08 -8.68 2.77
C PRO A 303 18.55 -7.52 3.66
N ASP A 304 19.75 -6.99 3.41
CA ASP A 304 20.30 -5.82 4.12
C ASP A 304 20.03 -4.49 3.38
N GLN A 305 19.32 -4.48 2.25
CA GLN A 305 19.07 -3.27 1.45
C GLN A 305 17.75 -2.58 1.83
N SER A 306 17.74 -1.24 1.79
CA SER A 306 16.50 -0.48 1.71
C SER A 306 15.87 -0.56 0.30
N VAL A 307 14.59 -0.21 0.19
CA VAL A 307 13.88 -0.12 -1.10
C VAL A 307 14.60 0.81 -2.08
N GLY A 308 15.04 2.00 -1.62
CA GLY A 308 15.79 2.94 -2.45
C GLY A 308 17.11 2.36 -2.97
N GLU A 309 17.89 1.70 -2.12
CA GLU A 309 19.14 1.05 -2.52
C GLU A 309 18.93 -0.10 -3.53
N ALA A 310 17.79 -0.80 -3.47
CA ALA A 310 17.42 -1.79 -4.46
C ALA A 310 17.00 -1.16 -5.79
N MET A 311 16.19 -0.10 -5.77
CA MET A 311 15.69 0.60 -6.98
C MET A 311 16.77 1.39 -7.74
N LEU A 312 17.89 1.72 -7.09
CA LEU A 312 19.11 2.19 -7.77
C LEU A 312 19.79 1.10 -8.62
N GLY A 313 19.51 -0.18 -8.32
CA GLY A 313 20.05 -1.36 -8.99
C GLY A 313 19.56 -1.58 -10.42
N GLN A 314 19.89 -2.75 -10.98
CA GLN A 314 19.46 -3.10 -12.34
C GLN A 314 18.02 -3.62 -12.33
N ALA A 315 17.12 -2.86 -12.95
CA ALA A 315 15.75 -3.27 -13.20
C ALA A 315 15.66 -4.50 -14.14
N CYS A 316 14.75 -5.41 -13.80
CA CYS A 316 14.25 -6.50 -14.63
C CYS A 316 12.99 -6.02 -15.35
N ALA A 317 12.96 -6.03 -16.69
CA ALA A 317 11.74 -5.69 -17.44
C ALA A 317 10.76 -6.88 -17.42
N ILE A 318 9.55 -6.67 -16.89
CA ILE A 318 8.50 -7.70 -16.80
C ILE A 318 7.34 -7.36 -17.78
N PRO A 319 6.58 -8.36 -18.27
CA PRO A 319 5.52 -8.12 -19.25
C PRO A 319 4.32 -7.38 -18.65
N LEU A 320 3.59 -6.68 -19.50
CA LEU A 320 2.23 -6.19 -19.22
C LEU A 320 1.30 -6.68 -20.35
N ALA A 321 0.01 -6.69 -20.06
CA ALA A 321 -1.02 -6.89 -21.07
C ALA A 321 -1.17 -5.64 -21.95
N ILE A 322 -1.98 -5.73 -23.02
CA ILE A 322 -2.34 -4.55 -23.81
C ILE A 322 -3.59 -3.94 -23.19
N GLU A 323 -3.38 -2.92 -22.37
CA GLU A 323 -4.38 -2.32 -21.48
C GLU A 323 -4.76 -0.89 -21.97
N PRO A 324 -6.06 -0.55 -22.04
CA PRO A 324 -6.50 0.82 -22.32
C PRO A 324 -6.39 1.67 -21.05
N GLN A 325 -5.29 2.40 -20.90
CA GLN A 325 -4.95 3.07 -19.62
C GLN A 325 -4.85 2.05 -18.48
N GLY A 326 -3.85 1.17 -18.60
CA GLY A 326 -3.46 0.30 -17.50
C GLY A 326 -2.63 1.11 -16.52
N GLU A 327 -3.20 1.43 -15.37
CA GLU A 327 -2.55 2.21 -14.32
C GLU A 327 -2.26 1.34 -13.09
N THR A 328 -3.20 0.48 -12.64
CA THR A 328 -3.05 -0.45 -11.48
C THR A 328 -1.95 -1.54 -11.58
N LEU A 329 -1.39 -1.92 -10.41
CA LEU A 329 -0.63 -3.16 -10.19
C LEU A 329 -0.65 -3.60 -8.72
N GLY A 330 -0.89 -4.89 -8.44
CA GLY A 330 -0.75 -5.48 -7.11
C GLY A 330 -0.10 -6.87 -7.15
N ILE A 331 0.76 -7.22 -6.21
CA ILE A 331 1.50 -8.49 -6.17
C ILE A 331 0.65 -9.61 -5.57
N ASP A 332 0.76 -10.82 -6.09
CA ASP A 332 0.04 -12.01 -5.58
C ASP A 332 0.50 -12.32 -4.14
N PRO A 333 -0.41 -12.59 -3.17
CA PRO A 333 -0.03 -12.76 -1.76
C PRO A 333 0.91 -13.93 -1.44
N ASP A 334 1.20 -14.83 -2.39
CA ASP A 334 2.25 -15.85 -2.26
C ASP A 334 3.62 -15.42 -2.85
N GLY A 335 3.72 -14.21 -3.40
CA GLY A 335 4.90 -13.66 -4.05
C GLY A 335 5.19 -14.21 -5.46
N MET A 336 4.40 -15.16 -5.97
CA MET A 336 4.69 -15.89 -7.21
C MET A 336 4.14 -15.20 -8.47
N GLY A 337 3.70 -13.96 -8.39
CA GLY A 337 3.08 -13.27 -9.51
C GLY A 337 2.54 -11.88 -9.18
N TYR A 338 1.77 -11.32 -10.10
CA TYR A 338 1.08 -10.03 -9.94
C TYR A 338 -0.20 -9.97 -10.78
N PHE A 339 -1.06 -9.03 -10.41
CA PHE A 339 -2.33 -8.72 -11.06
C PHE A 339 -2.28 -7.31 -11.66
N THR A 340 -3.00 -7.11 -12.77
CA THR A 340 -3.28 -5.77 -13.32
C THR A 340 -4.72 -5.67 -13.84
N LEU A 341 -5.25 -4.46 -13.73
CA LEU A 341 -6.56 -3.98 -14.18
C LEU A 341 -6.36 -2.61 -14.89
N SER A 342 -7.40 -2.07 -15.51
CA SER A 342 -7.32 -0.92 -16.43
C SER A 342 -8.60 -0.07 -16.33
N GLU A 343 -8.57 1.19 -16.78
CA GLU A 343 -9.77 2.03 -16.94
C GLU A 343 -10.89 1.34 -17.77
N SER A 344 -12.11 1.89 -17.65
CA SER A 344 -13.39 1.45 -18.21
C SER A 344 -14.05 0.27 -17.49
N THR A 345 -15.37 0.10 -17.62
CA THR A 345 -16.04 -1.11 -17.13
C THR A 345 -15.64 -2.36 -17.94
N ASN A 346 -15.95 -3.55 -17.41
CA ASN A 346 -15.81 -4.84 -18.09
C ASN A 346 -14.37 -5.15 -18.55
N GLN A 347 -13.34 -4.64 -17.86
CA GLN A 347 -11.94 -4.97 -18.19
C GLN A 347 -11.56 -6.39 -17.74
N PRO A 348 -10.59 -7.03 -18.42
CA PRO A 348 -9.98 -8.23 -17.93
C PRO A 348 -9.12 -7.91 -16.70
N LEU A 349 -9.32 -8.65 -15.61
CA LEU A 349 -8.31 -8.79 -14.58
C LEU A 349 -7.23 -9.72 -15.14
N TRP A 350 -6.02 -9.22 -15.35
CA TRP A 350 -4.88 -10.01 -15.81
C TRP A 350 -4.13 -10.58 -14.61
N ARG A 351 -3.58 -11.79 -14.77
CA ARG A 351 -2.66 -12.41 -13.82
C ARG A 351 -1.42 -12.95 -14.54
N PHE A 352 -0.27 -12.65 -13.96
CA PHE A 352 1.06 -12.98 -14.44
C PHE A 352 1.74 -13.87 -13.40
N GLU A 353 2.16 -15.08 -13.77
CA GLU A 353 2.87 -16.01 -12.87
C GLU A 353 4.38 -16.00 -13.16
N PHE A 354 5.19 -16.11 -12.12
CA PHE A 354 6.61 -16.42 -12.24
C PHE A 354 6.82 -17.92 -12.47
N GLU A 355 7.66 -18.28 -13.44
CA GLU A 355 8.02 -19.67 -13.74
C GLU A 355 8.91 -20.27 -12.63
N ARG A 356 8.79 -21.59 -12.41
CA ARG A 356 9.54 -22.40 -11.43
C ARG A 356 10.38 -23.47 -12.13
#